data_AF-A0A174FAF2-F1
#
_entry.id   AF-A0A174FAF2-F1
#
_cell.length_a   1.000
_cell.length_b   1.000
_cell.length_c   1.000
_cell.angle_alpha   90.00
_cell.angle_beta   90.00
_cell.angle_gamma   90.00
#
_symmetry.space_group_name_H-M   'P 1'
#
loop_
_entity.id
_entity.type
_entity.pdbx_description
1 polymer ?
#
loop_
_entity_poly.entity_id
_entity_poly.type
_entity_poly.pdbx_seq_one_letter_code
_entity_poly.pdbx_strand_id
1 'polypeptide(L)'
;MDNEVKNITNRRHIGRNIQRIRVYLGMKQEALAADLGVSQNIISKIEKEPEIEEGLLNQLASALGISAEVIKDFDVEKAIYNINNIRDNTFEQGSTSIAQQFNPVDKIIELYERLLQSEREKIELLKNK
;
A
#
# COMPACT_ATOMS: atom_id res chain seq x y z
N MET A 1 0.83 -35.24 2.66
CA MET A 1 -0.21 -34.96 1.65
C MET A 1 -0.89 -33.59 1.90
N ASP A 2 -1.08 -33.17 3.16
CA ASP A 2 -1.75 -31.87 3.46
C ASP A 2 -0.95 -30.61 3.07
N ASN A 3 0.39 -30.69 3.04
CA ASN A 3 1.27 -29.58 2.64
C ASN A 3 1.30 -29.33 1.12
N GLU A 4 0.94 -30.32 0.30
CA GLU A 4 0.84 -30.16 -1.15
C GLU A 4 -0.50 -29.53 -1.55
N VAL A 5 -1.59 -29.91 -0.88
CA VAL A 5 -2.93 -29.32 -1.11
C VAL A 5 -2.95 -27.83 -0.75
N LYS A 6 -2.29 -27.42 0.35
CA LYS A 6 -2.11 -26.00 0.71
C LYS A 6 -1.24 -25.22 -0.30
N ASN A 7 -0.29 -25.87 -0.96
CA ASN A 7 0.54 -25.22 -2.00
C ASN A 7 -0.23 -25.02 -3.31
N ILE A 8 -1.16 -25.93 -3.64
CA ILE A 8 -1.99 -25.84 -4.86
C ILE A 8 -3.05 -24.74 -4.73
N THR A 9 -3.66 -24.58 -3.55
CA THR A 9 -4.63 -23.49 -3.30
C THR A 9 -3.99 -22.12 -3.14
N ASN A 10 -2.67 -22.07 -2.90
CA ASN A 10 -1.91 -20.83 -2.74
C ASN A 10 -0.94 -20.55 -3.90
N ARG A 11 -1.08 -21.23 -5.05
CA ARG A 11 -0.46 -20.75 -6.29
C ARG A 11 -1.06 -19.39 -6.60
N ARG A 12 -0.32 -18.34 -6.27
CA ARG A 12 -0.74 -16.95 -6.46
C ARG A 12 -1.02 -16.74 -7.94
N HIS A 13 -2.30 -16.62 -8.26
CA HIS A 13 -2.76 -16.40 -9.62
C HIS A 13 -2.39 -14.97 -10.04
N ILE A 14 -1.33 -14.83 -10.82
CA ILE A 14 -0.73 -13.53 -11.18
C ILE A 14 -1.74 -12.65 -11.95
N GLY A 15 -2.49 -13.23 -12.89
CA GLY A 15 -3.56 -12.52 -13.59
C GLY A 15 -4.64 -11.94 -12.66
N ARG A 16 -5.05 -12.70 -11.63
CA ARG A 16 -6.02 -12.25 -10.62
C ARG A 16 -5.46 -11.11 -9.77
N ASN A 17 -4.17 -11.15 -9.46
CA ASN A 17 -3.47 -10.08 -8.75
C ASN A 17 -3.45 -8.80 -9.58
N ILE A 18 -3.11 -8.89 -10.87
CA ILE A 18 -3.17 -7.75 -11.81
C ILE A 18 -4.59 -7.16 -11.84
N GLN A 19 -5.61 -8.01 -11.96
CA GLN A 19 -7.01 -7.56 -11.97
C GLN A 19 -7.35 -6.77 -10.70
N ARG A 20 -6.99 -7.32 -9.53
CA ARG A 20 -7.28 -6.70 -8.23
C ARG A 20 -6.57 -5.36 -8.09
N ILE A 21 -5.28 -5.31 -8.39
CA ILE A 21 -4.47 -4.08 -8.37
C ILE A 21 -5.07 -3.03 -9.31
N ARG A 22 -5.39 -3.41 -10.55
CA ARG A 22 -6.00 -2.50 -11.54
C ARG A 22 -7.31 -1.89 -11.01
N VAL A 23 -8.20 -2.73 -10.46
CA VAL A 23 -9.46 -2.26 -9.87
C VAL A 23 -9.21 -1.32 -8.69
N TYR A 24 -8.19 -1.62 -7.89
CA TYR A 24 -7.78 -0.80 -6.75
C TYR A 24 -7.31 0.60 -7.17
N LEU A 25 -6.60 0.68 -8.29
CA LEU A 25 -6.17 1.93 -8.91
C LEU A 25 -7.31 2.65 -9.66
N GLY A 26 -8.53 2.11 -9.65
CA GLY A 26 -9.67 2.68 -10.38
C GLY A 26 -9.53 2.64 -11.90
N MET A 27 -8.62 1.82 -12.41
CA MET A 27 -8.27 1.77 -13.83
C MET A 27 -9.21 0.80 -14.58
N LYS A 28 -9.75 1.21 -15.74
CA LYS A 28 -10.53 0.32 -16.62
C LYS A 28 -9.61 -0.62 -17.41
N GLN A 29 -10.11 -1.79 -17.82
CA GLN A 29 -9.34 -2.71 -18.69
C GLN A 29 -8.95 -2.05 -20.01
N GLU A 30 -9.82 -1.20 -20.58
CA GLU A 30 -9.56 -0.46 -21.81
C GLU A 30 -8.39 0.52 -21.66
N ALA A 31 -8.24 1.15 -20.49
CA ALA A 31 -7.15 2.08 -20.22
C ALA A 31 -5.80 1.32 -20.15
N LEU A 32 -5.76 0.22 -19.39
CA LEU A 32 -4.57 -0.63 -19.33
C LEU A 32 -4.20 -1.21 -20.70
N ALA A 33 -5.21 -1.58 -21.49
CA ALA A 33 -5.02 -2.08 -22.84
C ALA A 33 -4.42 -1.00 -23.76
N ALA A 34 -4.90 0.24 -23.65
CA ALA A 34 -4.39 1.38 -24.42
C ALA A 34 -2.91 1.66 -24.09
N ASP A 35 -2.52 1.63 -22.81
CA ASP A 35 -1.13 1.85 -22.39
C ASP A 35 -0.17 0.77 -22.92
N LEU A 36 -0.67 -0.45 -23.08
CA LEU A 36 0.08 -1.59 -23.63
C LEU A 36 -0.03 -1.74 -25.15
N GLY A 37 -0.83 -0.89 -25.81
CA GLY A 37 -1.10 -0.99 -27.25
C GLY A 37 -1.81 -2.27 -27.67
N VAL A 38 -2.57 -2.90 -26.77
CA VAL A 38 -3.31 -4.15 -27.00
C VAL A 38 -4.83 -3.93 -26.93
N SER A 39 -5.60 -4.94 -27.29
CA SER A 39 -7.06 -4.89 -27.14
C SER A 39 -7.49 -5.23 -25.70
N GLN A 40 -8.65 -4.70 -25.27
CA GLN A 40 -9.24 -5.03 -23.96
C GLN A 40 -9.47 -6.54 -23.78
N ASN A 41 -9.76 -7.27 -24.86
CA ASN A 41 -9.89 -8.73 -24.84
C ASN A 41 -8.59 -9.43 -24.44
N ILE A 42 -7.43 -8.89 -24.81
CA ILE A 42 -6.12 -9.45 -24.42
C ILE A 42 -5.92 -9.26 -22.92
N ILE A 43 -6.19 -8.07 -22.38
CA ILE A 43 -6.13 -7.83 -20.92
C ILE A 43 -7.07 -8.76 -20.16
N SER A 44 -8.30 -8.97 -20.65
CA SER A 44 -9.26 -9.90 -20.04
C SER A 44 -8.75 -11.34 -19.99
N LYS A 45 -7.99 -11.78 -21.02
CA LYS A 45 -7.36 -13.10 -21.05
C LYS A 45 -6.21 -13.18 -20.04
N ILE A 46 -5.31 -12.20 -20.05
CA ILE A 46 -4.17 -12.09 -19.13
C ILE A 46 -4.65 -12.13 -17.67
N GLU A 47 -5.72 -11.42 -17.32
CA GLU A 47 -6.27 -11.43 -15.95
C GLU A 47 -6.78 -12.80 -15.49
N LYS A 48 -7.07 -13.72 -16.43
CA LYS A 48 -7.52 -15.09 -16.16
C LYS A 48 -6.38 -16.11 -16.22
N GLU A 49 -5.17 -15.69 -16.56
CA GLU A 49 -4.00 -16.57 -16.62
C GLU A 49 -3.34 -16.70 -15.23
N PRO A 50 -3.09 -17.94 -14.77
CA PRO A 50 -2.50 -18.18 -13.45
C PRO A 50 -1.03 -17.73 -13.39
N GLU A 51 -0.32 -17.85 -14.50
CA GLU A 51 1.08 -17.48 -14.66
C GLU A 51 1.23 -16.59 -15.90
N ILE A 52 2.17 -15.65 -15.85
CA ILE A 52 2.43 -14.70 -16.93
C ILE A 52 3.94 -14.65 -17.12
N GLU A 53 4.38 -14.63 -18.38
CA GLU A 53 5.79 -14.50 -18.74
C GLU A 53 6.40 -13.23 -18.14
N GLU A 54 7.63 -13.33 -17.63
CA GLU A 54 8.28 -12.24 -16.89
C GLU A 54 8.42 -10.95 -17.70
N GLY A 55 8.69 -11.04 -19.00
CA GLY A 55 8.75 -9.87 -19.89
C GLY A 55 7.41 -9.13 -19.95
N LEU A 56 6.31 -9.85 -20.13
CA LEU A 56 4.96 -9.29 -20.16
C LEU A 56 4.54 -8.77 -18.78
N LEU A 57 4.90 -9.47 -17.71
CA LEU A 57 4.64 -9.05 -16.34
C LEU A 57 5.31 -7.70 -16.02
N ASN A 58 6.55 -7.49 -16.47
CA ASN A 58 7.26 -6.23 -16.29
C ASN A 58 6.61 -5.08 -17.05
N GLN A 59 6.10 -5.33 -18.25
CA GLN A 59 5.34 -4.34 -19.03
C GLN A 59 4.04 -3.97 -18.32
N LEU A 60 3.29 -4.97 -17.83
CA LEU A 60 2.06 -4.77 -17.07
C LEU A 60 2.32 -3.99 -15.77
N ALA A 61 3.40 -4.31 -15.05
CA ALA A 61 3.79 -3.60 -13.85
C ALA A 61 4.13 -2.14 -14.14
N SER A 62 4.88 -1.89 -15.22
CA SER A 62 5.22 -0.54 -15.66
C SER A 62 3.98 0.29 -16.02
N ALA A 63 3.02 -0.31 -16.75
CA ALA A 63 1.75 0.35 -17.10
C ALA A 63 0.88 0.63 -15.86
N LEU A 64 0.96 -0.22 -14.83
CA LEU A 64 0.28 -0.02 -13.55
C LEU A 64 1.04 0.92 -12.59
N GLY A 65 2.26 1.34 -12.94
CA GLY A 65 3.11 2.20 -12.11
C GLY A 65 3.67 1.53 -10.85
N ILE A 66 3.85 0.21 -10.86
CA ILE A 66 4.35 -0.59 -9.73
C ILE A 66 5.47 -1.55 -10.18
N SER A 67 6.11 -2.26 -9.24
CA SER A 67 7.08 -3.30 -9.59
C SER A 67 6.40 -4.65 -9.83
N ALA A 68 7.07 -5.53 -10.59
CA ALA A 68 6.58 -6.89 -10.83
C ALA A 68 6.51 -7.72 -9.54
N GLU A 69 7.42 -7.48 -8.59
CA GLU A 69 7.43 -8.09 -7.27
C GLU A 69 6.14 -7.77 -6.51
N VAL A 70 5.66 -6.53 -6.57
CA VAL A 70 4.39 -6.14 -5.94
C VAL A 70 3.22 -6.97 -6.48
N ILE A 71 3.22 -7.30 -7.77
CA ILE A 71 2.18 -8.15 -8.37
C ILE A 71 2.33 -9.62 -7.91
N LYS A 72 3.56 -10.14 -7.87
CA LYS A 72 3.88 -11.51 -7.43
C LYS A 72 3.57 -11.72 -5.93
N ASP A 73 3.81 -10.71 -5.11
CA ASP A 73 3.59 -10.72 -3.66
C ASP A 73 2.25 -10.14 -3.23
N PHE A 74 1.40 -9.77 -4.20
CA PHE A 74 0.10 -9.20 -3.90
C PHE A 74 -0.77 -10.18 -3.12
N ASP A 75 -1.10 -9.77 -1.90
CA ASP A 75 -1.97 -10.48 -0.97
C ASP A 75 -3.10 -9.54 -0.57
N VAL A 76 -4.31 -9.92 -0.95
CA VAL A 76 -5.53 -9.14 -0.69
C VAL A 76 -5.79 -9.03 0.80
N GLU A 77 -5.51 -10.07 1.59
CA GLU A 77 -5.77 -10.02 3.02
C GLU A 77 -4.82 -9.05 3.72
N LYS A 78 -3.54 -9.00 3.31
CA LYS A 78 -2.61 -7.94 3.77
C LYS A 78 -3.03 -6.54 3.31
N ALA A 79 -3.49 -6.39 2.07
CA ALA A 79 -3.95 -5.10 1.56
C ALA A 79 -5.21 -4.60 2.30
N ILE A 80 -6.17 -5.49 2.58
CA ILE A 80 -7.37 -5.20 3.38
C ILE A 80 -7.01 -4.95 4.85
N TYR A 81 -6.08 -5.73 5.44
CA TYR A 81 -5.59 -5.50 6.81
C TYR A 81 -4.98 -4.10 6.96
N ASN A 82 -4.23 -3.62 5.97
CA ASN A 82 -3.70 -2.26 5.97
C ASN A 82 -4.80 -1.19 5.85
N ILE A 83 -5.85 -1.39 5.03
CA ILE A 83 -6.99 -0.46 5.00
C ILE A 83 -7.74 -0.46 6.33
N ASN A 84 -7.99 -1.65 6.90
CA ASN A 84 -8.72 -1.78 8.16
C ASN A 84 -7.92 -1.14 9.29
N ASN A 85 -6.59 -1.30 9.36
CA ASN A 85 -5.78 -0.57 10.34
C ASN A 85 -5.77 0.96 10.11
N ILE A 86 -5.92 1.43 8.87
CA ILE A 86 -6.04 2.88 8.61
C ILE A 86 -7.43 3.41 8.97
N ARG A 87 -8.48 2.59 8.83
CA ARG A 87 -9.88 2.94 9.17
C ARG A 87 -10.20 2.74 10.65
N ASP A 88 -9.58 1.74 11.29
CA ASP A 88 -9.68 1.35 12.69
C ASP A 88 -8.45 1.81 13.50
N ASN A 89 -7.75 2.87 13.06
CA ASN A 89 -6.78 3.60 13.89
C ASN A 89 -7.47 4.37 15.06
N THR A 90 -8.49 3.75 15.64
CA THR A 90 -8.89 3.90 17.03
C THR A 90 -7.96 3.00 17.84
N PHE A 91 -6.75 3.50 18.13
CA PHE A 91 -5.87 3.11 19.24
C PHE A 91 -6.11 1.70 19.85
N GLU A 92 -5.61 0.64 19.22
CA GLU A 92 -5.37 -0.63 19.92
C GLU A 92 -3.87 -0.79 20.18
N GLN A 93 -3.54 -0.65 21.45
CA GLN A 93 -2.20 -0.68 22.03
C GLN A 93 -1.61 -2.08 21.89
N GLY A 94 -0.73 -2.31 20.91
CA GLY A 94 0.08 -3.55 20.85
C GLY A 94 0.48 -4.09 19.48
N SER A 95 0.04 -3.51 18.36
CA SER A 95 0.42 -4.04 17.04
C SER A 95 1.80 -3.55 16.61
N THR A 96 2.78 -4.47 16.62
CA THR A 96 4.13 -4.31 16.06
C THR A 96 4.09 -4.33 14.53
N SER A 97 3.42 -3.36 13.94
CA SER A 97 3.63 -3.03 12.53
C SER A 97 4.76 -2.01 12.46
N ILE A 98 5.54 -2.05 11.38
CA ILE A 98 6.64 -1.13 11.09
C ILE A 98 6.04 0.26 10.86
N ALA A 99 5.61 0.89 11.94
CA ALA A 99 5.13 2.25 11.99
C ALA A 99 6.38 3.12 11.86
N GLN A 100 6.43 3.92 10.81
CA GLN A 100 7.13 5.20 10.90
C GLN A 100 6.78 5.78 12.28
N GLN A 101 7.79 6.05 13.13
CA GLN A 101 7.65 6.55 14.50
C GLN A 101 7.02 7.96 14.49
N PHE A 102 5.81 8.09 13.99
CA PHE A 102 4.99 9.26 14.11
C PHE A 102 4.09 9.02 15.31
N ASN A 103 4.67 9.19 16.50
CA ASN A 103 3.88 9.23 17.71
C ASN A 103 3.31 10.65 17.86
N PRO A 104 1.99 10.85 17.63
CA PRO A 104 1.39 12.18 17.70
C PRO A 104 1.51 12.80 19.09
N VAL A 105 1.60 11.98 20.15
CA VAL A 105 1.78 12.47 21.52
C VAL A 105 3.15 13.15 21.68
N ASP A 106 4.22 12.55 21.15
CA ASP A 106 5.57 13.12 21.23
C ASP A 106 5.64 14.47 20.48
N LYS A 107 4.91 14.60 19.36
CA LYS A 107 4.81 15.85 18.61
C LYS A 107 4.03 16.93 19.36
N ILE A 108 2.98 16.53 20.09
CA ILE A 108 2.22 17.45 20.95
C ILE A 108 3.08 17.94 22.11
N ILE A 109 3.84 17.04 22.75
CA ILE A 109 4.78 17.40 23.83
C ILE A 109 5.82 18.41 23.32
N GLU A 110 6.43 18.14 22.17
CA GLU A 110 7.39 19.04 21.53
C GLU A 110 6.81 20.45 21.27
N LEU A 111 5.54 20.54 20.84
CA LEU A 111 4.85 21.82 20.66
C LEU A 111 4.63 22.55 21.98
N TYR A 112 4.26 21.83 23.05
CA TYR A 112 4.07 22.42 24.38
C TYR A 112 5.38 22.92 24.98
N GLU A 113 6.48 22.18 24.83
CA GLU A 113 7.80 22.62 25.29
C GLU A 113 8.25 23.90 24.57
N ARG A 114 8.06 23.97 23.24
CA ARG A 114 8.34 25.18 22.45
C ARG A 114 7.47 26.36 22.86
N LEU A 115 6.18 26.13 23.12
CA LEU A 115 5.27 27.18 23.59
C LEU A 115 5.69 27.71 24.96
N LEU A 116 6.00 26.81 25.90
CA LEU A 116 6.45 27.19 27.23
C LEU A 116 7.76 27.97 27.20
N GLN A 117 8.68 27.59 26.30
CA GLN A 117 9.92 28.31 26.06
C GLN A 117 9.65 29.72 25.53
N SER A 118 8.77 29.86 24.52
CA SER A 118 8.38 31.17 23.98
C SER A 118 7.75 32.09 25.04
N GLU A 119 6.93 31.55 25.94
CA GLU A 119 6.32 32.34 27.02
C GLU A 119 7.35 32.79 28.05
N ARG A 120 8.34 31.93 28.38
CA ARG A 120 9.45 32.29 29.28
C ARG A 120 10.31 33.39 28.70
N GLU A 121 10.71 33.28 27.44
CA GLU A 121 11.51 34.29 26.74
C GLU A 121 10.78 35.64 26.69
N LYS A 122 9.46 35.61 26.43
CA LYS A 122 8.62 36.82 26.45
C LYS A 122 8.58 37.48 27.82
N ILE A 123 8.44 36.70 28.90
CA ILE A 123 8.48 37.23 30.28
C ILE A 123 9.85 37.82 30.61
N GLU A 124 10.94 37.18 30.17
CA GLU A 124 12.30 37.66 30.41
C GLU A 124 12.57 39.00 29.70
N LEU A 125 12.13 39.13 28.45
CA LEU A 125 12.17 40.41 27.72
C LEU A 125 11.36 41.52 28.40
N LEU A 126 10.25 41.17 29.06
CA LEU A 126 9.42 42.12 29.81
C LEU A 126 10.03 42.49 31.17
N LYS A 127 10.84 41.61 31.78
CA LYS A 127 11.54 41.87 33.06
C LYS A 127 12.83 42.68 32.88
N ASN A 128 13.45 42.63 31.70
CA ASN A 128 14.65 43.40 31.36
C ASN A 128 14.33 44.80 30.81
N LYS A 129 13.10 45.30 31.03
CA LYS A 129 12.67 46.69 30.86
C LYS A 129 12.47 47.34 32.22
#